data_AF-H0E3X9-F1
#
_entry.id   AF-H0E3X9-F1
#
_cell.length_a   1.000
_cell.length_b   1.000
_cell.length_c   1.000
_cell.angle_alpha   90.00
_cell.angle_beta   90.00
_cell.angle_gamma   90.00
#
_symmetry.space_group_name_H-M   'P 1'
#
loop_
_entity.id
_entity.type
_entity.pdbx_description
1 polymer ?
#
loop_
_entity_poly.entity_id
_entity_poly.type
_entity_poly.pdbx_seq_one_letter_code
_entity_poly.pdbx_strand_id
1 'polypeptide(L)'
;MRVPDARSHSLAAVRPFARIAPLTEADAGRGLLYAIALGIDVTVQDETIERRRSTLSLLCASLGHLVNLTVAAEYVALEEPPPPVLRIVRQTTAGAVRLIWQALQTHAAEVGYAPGPWRDVAAREASLVVAHGADRQTAGCAELGDVPRLALRHVAAAIEVGAGDRMAVPGELASALGLLTPVYLLATEMLD
;
A
#
# COMPACT_ATOMS: atom_id res chain seq x y z
N MET A 1 -16.38 -27.44 33.81
CA MET A 1 -15.25 -26.50 33.77
C MET A 1 -15.57 -25.44 32.73
N ARG A 2 -16.07 -24.28 33.15
CA ARG A 2 -16.41 -23.17 32.24
C ARG A 2 -15.11 -22.43 31.91
N VAL A 3 -14.73 -22.43 30.64
CA VAL A 3 -13.68 -21.57 30.11
C VAL A 3 -14.14 -20.12 30.32
N PRO A 4 -13.34 -19.23 30.93
CA PRO A 4 -13.73 -17.84 31.05
C PRO A 4 -13.83 -17.23 29.66
N ASP A 5 -14.92 -16.50 29.38
CA ASP A 5 -15.02 -15.59 28.24
C ASP A 5 -13.90 -14.56 28.37
N ALA A 6 -12.77 -14.83 27.71
CA ALA A 6 -11.81 -13.80 27.37
C ALA A 6 -12.58 -12.83 26.45
N ARG A 7 -12.86 -11.63 26.95
CA ARG A 7 -13.36 -10.54 26.13
C ARG A 7 -12.43 -10.42 24.93
N SER A 8 -12.88 -10.92 23.79
CA SER A 8 -12.22 -10.79 22.51
C SER A 8 -12.20 -9.31 22.17
N HIS A 9 -11.12 -8.63 22.53
CA HIS A 9 -10.77 -7.33 21.98
C HIS A 9 -10.23 -7.58 20.56
N SER A 10 -11.08 -8.13 19.69
CA SER A 10 -10.76 -8.25 18.27
C SER A 10 -10.46 -6.86 17.73
N LEU A 11 -9.33 -6.72 17.03
CA LEU A 11 -9.02 -5.52 16.25
C LEU A 11 -10.11 -5.24 15.21
N ALA A 12 -11.00 -6.19 14.89
CA ALA A 12 -12.21 -5.92 14.12
C ALA A 12 -13.11 -4.84 14.76
N ALA A 13 -13.06 -4.65 16.08
CA ALA A 13 -13.78 -3.57 16.77
C ALA A 13 -13.02 -2.23 16.75
N VAL A 14 -11.70 -2.24 16.50
CA VAL A 14 -10.82 -1.07 16.49
C VAL A 14 -10.36 -0.81 15.06
N ARG A 15 -10.96 0.19 14.44
CA ARG A 15 -10.64 0.58 13.06
C ARG A 15 -9.14 0.81 12.92
N PRO A 16 -8.45 0.00 12.10
CA PRO A 16 -7.00 -0.02 12.09
C PRO A 16 -6.43 1.38 11.81
N PHE A 17 -7.01 2.11 10.86
CA PHE A 17 -6.57 3.47 10.51
C PHE A 17 -6.93 4.56 11.52
N ALA A 18 -7.84 4.30 12.47
CA ALA A 18 -8.11 5.25 13.57
C ALA A 18 -6.94 5.35 14.57
N ARG A 19 -5.96 4.43 14.48
CA ARG A 19 -4.71 4.50 15.25
C ARG A 19 -3.70 5.49 14.69
N ILE A 20 -3.87 5.92 13.43
CA ILE A 20 -3.03 6.93 12.81
C ILE A 20 -3.73 8.28 12.99
N ALA A 21 -2.96 9.32 13.32
CA ALA A 21 -3.49 10.69 13.27
C ALA A 21 -4.02 11.01 11.85
N PRO A 22 -5.07 11.84 11.73
CA PRO A 22 -5.52 12.32 10.43
C PRO A 22 -4.36 12.89 9.61
N LEU A 23 -4.22 12.43 8.37
CA LEU A 23 -3.12 12.83 7.49
C LEU A 23 -3.54 14.00 6.61
N THR A 24 -2.72 15.03 6.53
CA THR A 24 -2.80 15.98 5.40
C THR A 24 -2.22 15.33 4.14
N GLU A 25 -2.54 15.86 2.95
CA GLU A 25 -1.91 15.40 1.68
C GLU A 25 -0.38 15.49 1.76
N ALA A 26 0.16 16.51 2.43
CA ALA A 26 1.60 16.68 2.59
C ALA A 26 2.21 15.60 3.50
N ASP A 27 1.52 15.19 4.56
CA ASP A 27 1.98 14.14 5.48
C ASP A 27 1.94 12.77 4.79
N ALA A 28 0.85 12.49 4.07
CA ALA A 28 0.71 11.30 3.25
C ALA A 28 1.80 11.24 2.16
N GLY A 29 2.10 12.36 1.51
CA GLY A 29 3.19 12.46 0.54
C GLY A 29 4.56 12.16 1.14
N ARG A 30 4.84 12.61 2.38
CA ARG A 30 6.08 12.24 3.10
C ARG A 30 6.10 10.76 3.48
N GLY A 31 4.96 10.22 3.93
CA GLY A 31 4.81 8.80 4.23
C GLY A 31 5.12 7.91 3.02
N LEU A 32 4.62 8.27 1.84
CA LEU A 32 4.92 7.60 0.58
C LEU A 32 6.43 7.63 0.27
N LEU A 33 7.08 8.78 0.44
CA LEU A 33 8.54 8.89 0.22
C LEU A 33 9.35 8.03 1.20
N TYR A 34 8.93 7.95 2.47
CA TYR A 34 9.57 7.06 3.45
C TYR A 34 9.36 5.58 3.12
N ALA A 35 8.16 5.20 2.67
CA ALA A 35 7.87 3.85 2.22
C ALA A 35 8.75 3.47 1.01
N ILE A 36 8.90 4.37 0.03
CA ILE A 36 9.79 4.19 -1.12
C ILE A 36 11.23 3.99 -0.65
N ALA A 37 11.72 4.85 0.25
CA ALA A 37 13.08 4.79 0.76
C ALA A 37 13.36 3.47 1.49
N LEU A 38 12.48 3.04 2.40
CA LEU A 38 12.62 1.74 3.07
C LEU A 38 12.53 0.57 2.09
N GLY A 39 11.71 0.69 1.05
CA GLY A 39 11.54 -0.35 0.05
C GLY A 39 12.82 -0.66 -0.72
N ILE A 40 13.75 0.30 -0.87
CA ILE A 40 15.07 0.09 -1.49
C ILE A 40 15.85 -1.01 -0.75
N ASP A 41 15.87 -0.94 0.58
CA ASP A 41 16.60 -1.91 1.40
C ASP A 41 15.94 -3.30 1.39
N VAL A 42 14.60 -3.33 1.24
CA VAL A 42 13.80 -4.57 1.31
C VAL A 42 13.81 -5.34 0.00
N THR A 43 13.76 -4.67 -1.15
CA THR A 43 13.76 -5.37 -2.44
C THR A 43 15.13 -5.93 -2.78
N VAL A 44 16.20 -5.45 -2.12
CA VAL A 44 17.61 -5.80 -2.40
C VAL A 44 17.93 -5.65 -3.90
N GLN A 45 17.18 -4.82 -4.60
CA GLN A 45 17.38 -4.57 -6.02
C GLN A 45 18.22 -3.32 -6.15
N ASP A 46 19.43 -3.52 -6.69
CA ASP A 46 20.28 -2.43 -7.14
C ASP A 46 19.49 -1.57 -8.14
N GLU A 47 19.53 -0.25 -7.96
CA GLU A 47 18.96 0.76 -8.86
C GLU A 47 19.39 0.54 -10.33
N THR A 48 20.55 -0.09 -10.54
CA THR A 48 21.09 -0.49 -11.85
C THR A 48 20.33 -1.67 -12.47
N ILE A 49 19.84 -2.60 -11.65
CA ILE A 49 19.01 -3.74 -12.07
C ILE A 49 17.58 -3.26 -12.35
N GLU A 50 17.02 -2.42 -11.48
CA GLU A 50 15.66 -1.89 -11.64
C GLU A 50 15.52 -1.02 -12.89
N ARG A 51 16.54 -0.20 -13.22
CA ARG A 51 16.58 0.60 -14.46
C ARG A 51 16.53 -0.22 -15.75
N ARG A 52 16.85 -1.51 -15.70
CA ARG A 52 16.81 -2.42 -16.86
C ARG A 52 15.50 -3.21 -16.97
N ARG A 53 14.63 -3.12 -15.95
CA ARG A 53 13.36 -3.84 -15.93
C ARG A 53 12.29 -3.02 -16.65
N SER A 54 11.49 -3.71 -17.46
CA SER A 54 10.29 -3.12 -18.05
C SER A 54 9.25 -2.82 -16.99
N THR A 55 8.34 -1.88 -17.29
CA THR A 55 7.15 -1.59 -16.48
C THR A 55 6.42 -2.87 -16.06
N LEU A 56 6.14 -3.79 -17.00
CA LEU A 56 5.48 -5.07 -16.72
C LEU A 56 6.25 -5.94 -15.72
N SER A 57 7.57 -6.04 -15.84
CA SER A 57 8.39 -6.85 -14.93
C SER A 57 8.33 -6.33 -13.49
N LEU A 58 8.32 -5.01 -13.31
CA LEU A 58 8.19 -4.35 -12.01
C LEU A 58 6.79 -4.57 -11.41
N LEU A 59 5.73 -4.44 -12.22
CA LEU A 59 4.36 -4.70 -11.79
C LEU A 59 4.17 -6.17 -11.36
N CYS A 60 4.66 -7.14 -12.14
CA CYS A 60 4.61 -8.56 -11.77
C CYS A 60 5.37 -8.85 -10.46
N ALA A 61 6.53 -8.22 -10.25
CA ALA A 61 7.26 -8.35 -8.99
C ALA A 61 6.46 -7.76 -7.80
N SER A 62 5.80 -6.61 -8.01
CA SER A 62 4.95 -5.99 -6.99
C SER A 62 3.75 -6.87 -6.60
N LEU A 63 3.16 -7.61 -7.54
CA LEU A 63 2.07 -8.55 -7.26
C LEU A 63 2.49 -9.63 -6.25
N GLY A 64 3.73 -10.13 -6.33
CA GLY A 64 4.26 -11.07 -5.35
C GLY A 64 4.27 -10.52 -3.93
N HIS A 65 4.66 -9.24 -3.76
CA HIS A 65 4.59 -8.56 -2.48
C HIS A 65 3.14 -8.33 -2.03
N LEU A 66 2.25 -7.94 -2.93
CA LEU A 66 0.84 -7.67 -2.61
C LEU A 66 0.08 -8.93 -2.16
N VAL A 67 0.38 -10.10 -2.74
CA VAL A 67 -0.18 -11.38 -2.29
C VAL A 67 0.26 -11.70 -0.86
N ASN A 68 1.56 -11.57 -0.57
CA ASN A 68 2.08 -11.79 0.79
C ASN A 68 1.50 -10.77 1.79
N LEU A 69 1.35 -9.52 1.37
CA LEU A 69 0.76 -8.46 2.19
C LEU A 69 -0.71 -8.74 2.50
N THR A 70 -1.47 -9.27 1.53
CA THR A 70 -2.88 -9.63 1.74
C THR A 70 -3.00 -10.68 2.85
N VAL A 71 -2.17 -11.71 2.83
CA VAL A 71 -2.16 -12.76 3.88
C VAL A 71 -1.77 -12.18 5.24
N ALA A 72 -0.74 -11.33 5.28
CA ALA A 72 -0.30 -10.71 6.53
C ALA A 72 -1.35 -9.74 7.10
N ALA A 73 -2.02 -8.96 6.26
CA ALA A 73 -3.06 -8.02 6.65
C ALA A 73 -4.30 -8.73 7.21
N GLU A 74 -4.69 -9.87 6.64
CA GLU A 74 -5.73 -10.73 7.18
C GLU A 74 -5.40 -11.25 8.58
N TYR A 75 -4.15 -11.70 8.79
CA TYR A 75 -3.71 -12.14 10.11
C TYR A 75 -3.78 -11.01 11.15
N VAL A 76 -3.34 -9.79 10.78
CA VAL A 76 -3.44 -8.60 11.64
C VAL A 76 -4.89 -8.21 11.94
N ALA A 77 -5.83 -8.45 11.02
CA ALA A 77 -7.24 -8.13 11.25
C ALA A 77 -7.90 -9.06 12.28
N LEU A 78 -7.41 -10.30 12.40
CA LEU A 78 -7.99 -11.33 13.26
C LEU A 78 -7.42 -11.31 14.70
N GLU A 79 -6.13 -11.01 14.86
CA GLU A 79 -5.42 -11.07 16.13
C GLU A 79 -4.59 -9.80 16.36
N GLU A 80 -4.27 -9.47 17.61
CA GLU A 80 -3.27 -8.44 17.90
C GLU A 80 -1.89 -8.92 17.41
N PRO A 81 -1.33 -8.31 16.35
CA PRO A 81 -0.17 -8.88 15.70
C PRO A 81 1.09 -8.66 16.54
N PRO A 82 1.96 -9.67 16.71
CA PRO A 82 3.22 -9.47 17.39
C PRO A 82 4.16 -8.58 16.55
N PRO A 83 5.13 -7.87 17.16
CA PRO A 83 6.03 -6.96 16.45
C PRO A 83 6.73 -7.53 15.20
N PRO A 84 7.13 -8.82 15.15
CA PRO A 84 7.69 -9.40 13.92
C PRO A 84 6.71 -9.40 12.73
N VAL A 85 5.41 -9.61 12.97
CA VAL A 85 4.39 -9.59 11.92
C VAL A 85 4.20 -8.16 11.40
N LEU A 86 4.11 -7.17 12.29
CA LEU A 86 4.04 -5.76 11.90
C LEU A 86 5.26 -5.32 11.09
N ARG A 87 6.45 -5.81 11.45
CA ARG A 87 7.67 -5.56 10.68
C ARG A 87 7.58 -6.14 9.26
N ILE A 88 7.06 -7.36 9.12
CA ILE A 88 6.83 -7.99 7.81
C ILE A 88 5.82 -7.18 6.99
N VAL A 89 4.71 -6.74 7.59
CA VAL A 89 3.70 -5.89 6.92
C VAL A 89 4.35 -4.59 6.44
N ARG A 90 5.09 -3.90 7.31
CA ARG A 90 5.79 -2.65 6.99
C ARG A 90 6.77 -2.84 5.84
N GLN A 91 7.62 -3.87 5.91
CA GLN A 91 8.64 -4.16 4.89
C GLN A 91 8.01 -4.58 3.56
N THR A 92 7.04 -5.48 3.58
CA THR A 92 6.37 -5.98 2.38
C THR A 92 5.61 -4.87 1.67
N THR A 93 4.93 -4.00 2.44
CA THR A 93 4.25 -2.82 1.90
C THR A 93 5.23 -1.84 1.27
N ALA A 94 6.33 -1.53 1.97
CA ALA A 94 7.38 -0.65 1.44
C ALA A 94 8.00 -1.20 0.14
N GLY A 95 8.26 -2.51 0.08
CA GLY A 95 8.73 -3.18 -1.14
C GLY A 95 7.75 -3.08 -2.30
N ALA A 96 6.45 -3.32 -2.06
CA ALA A 96 5.41 -3.15 -3.08
C ALA A 96 5.33 -1.70 -3.58
N VAL A 97 5.30 -0.73 -2.65
CA VAL A 97 5.28 0.71 -2.95
C VAL A 97 6.48 1.12 -3.80
N ARG A 98 7.69 0.68 -3.45
CA ARG A 98 8.91 0.97 -4.21
C ARG A 98 8.82 0.46 -5.65
N LEU A 99 8.38 -0.79 -5.84
CA LEU A 99 8.27 -1.40 -7.16
C LEU A 99 7.19 -0.75 -8.02
N ILE A 100 6.04 -0.42 -7.44
CA ILE A 100 4.96 0.29 -8.15
C ILE A 100 5.40 1.70 -8.53
N TRP A 101 6.07 2.42 -7.62
CA TRP A 101 6.63 3.73 -7.92
C TRP A 101 7.69 3.67 -9.04
N GLN A 102 8.54 2.63 -9.02
CA GLN A 102 9.51 2.43 -10.10
C GLN A 102 8.82 2.11 -11.42
N ALA A 103 7.77 1.28 -11.41
CA ALA A 103 7.00 0.96 -12.61
C ALA A 103 6.35 2.22 -13.20
N LEU A 104 5.79 3.09 -12.35
CA LEU A 104 5.23 4.36 -12.78
C LEU A 104 6.29 5.26 -13.43
N GLN A 105 7.48 5.37 -12.84
CA GLN A 105 8.57 6.15 -13.43
C GLN A 105 9.08 5.58 -14.76
N THR A 106 9.21 4.26 -14.87
CA THR A 106 9.59 3.59 -16.12
C THR A 106 8.53 3.82 -17.19
N HIS A 107 7.25 3.64 -16.87
CA HIS A 107 6.14 3.89 -17.79
C HIS A 107 6.07 5.36 -18.23
N ALA A 108 6.32 6.29 -17.30
CA ALA A 108 6.39 7.72 -17.58
C ALA A 108 7.48 8.05 -18.61
N ALA A 109 8.65 7.42 -18.49
CA ALA A 109 9.74 7.55 -19.46
C ALA A 109 9.40 6.90 -20.82
N GLU A 110 8.70 5.77 -20.82
CA GLU A 110 8.28 5.06 -22.04
C GLU A 110 7.20 5.82 -22.83
N VAL A 111 6.31 6.54 -22.16
CA VAL A 111 5.15 7.22 -22.76
C VAL A 111 5.34 8.73 -22.90
N GLY A 112 6.21 9.35 -22.10
CA GLY A 112 6.53 10.78 -22.19
C GLY A 112 5.68 11.70 -21.32
N TYR A 113 5.22 11.25 -20.14
CA TYR A 113 4.52 12.09 -19.16
C TYR A 113 5.33 12.30 -17.88
N ALA A 114 4.94 13.27 -17.04
CA ALA A 114 5.61 13.53 -15.77
C ALA A 114 5.00 12.68 -14.63
N PRO A 115 5.80 11.98 -13.80
CA PRO A 115 5.27 11.14 -12.71
C PRO A 115 4.82 11.96 -11.48
N GLY A 116 5.28 13.20 -11.33
CA GLY A 116 5.00 14.07 -10.16
C GLY A 116 3.51 14.25 -9.84
N PRO A 117 2.65 14.64 -10.80
CA PRO A 117 1.22 14.77 -10.57
C PRO A 117 0.54 13.50 -10.04
N TRP A 118 1.01 12.32 -10.46
CA TRP A 118 0.46 11.04 -10.02
C TRP A 118 0.88 10.67 -8.60
N ARG A 119 2.05 11.13 -8.14
CA ARG A 119 2.45 11.07 -6.74
C ARG A 119 1.51 11.91 -5.86
N ASP A 120 1.13 13.09 -6.33
CA ASP A 120 0.24 13.99 -5.59
C ASP A 120 -1.18 13.41 -5.52
N VAL A 121 -1.64 12.75 -6.59
CA VAL A 121 -2.88 11.94 -6.58
C VAL A 121 -2.80 10.83 -5.53
N ALA A 122 -1.73 10.04 -5.51
CA ALA A 122 -1.53 8.97 -4.53
C ALA A 122 -1.55 9.52 -3.09
N ALA A 123 -0.91 10.67 -2.83
CA ALA A 123 -0.91 11.30 -1.52
C ALA A 123 -2.31 11.76 -1.08
N ARG A 124 -3.10 12.32 -2.01
CA ARG A 124 -4.50 12.66 -1.76
C ARG A 124 -5.32 11.42 -1.42
N GLU A 125 -5.23 10.37 -2.22
CA GLU A 125 -5.94 9.12 -1.95
C GLU A 125 -5.58 8.52 -0.60
N ALA A 126 -4.30 8.49 -0.25
CA ALA A 126 -3.84 8.03 1.06
C ALA A 126 -4.45 8.84 2.21
N SER A 127 -4.52 10.16 2.09
CA SER A 127 -5.18 11.02 3.09
C SER A 127 -6.67 10.70 3.24
N LEU A 128 -7.36 10.43 2.14
CA LEU A 128 -8.77 10.05 2.13
C LEU A 128 -8.99 8.67 2.75
N VAL A 129 -8.12 7.69 2.48
CA VAL A 129 -8.22 6.35 3.08
C VAL A 129 -8.11 6.43 4.60
N VAL A 130 -7.18 7.23 5.14
CA VAL A 130 -7.07 7.41 6.60
C VAL A 130 -8.28 8.15 7.16
N ALA A 131 -8.74 9.23 6.52
CA ALA A 131 -9.90 9.98 6.96
C ALA A 131 -11.18 9.12 7.01
N HIS A 132 -11.50 8.43 5.91
CA HIS A 132 -12.72 7.63 5.83
C HIS A 132 -12.62 6.31 6.60
N GLY A 133 -11.42 5.71 6.70
CA GLY A 133 -11.16 4.54 7.54
C GLY A 133 -11.33 4.83 9.04
N ALA A 134 -11.17 6.09 9.45
CA ALA A 134 -11.45 6.53 10.82
C ALA A 134 -12.96 6.80 11.08
N ASP A 135 -13.74 7.23 10.08
CA ASP A 135 -15.10 7.79 10.25
C ASP A 135 -16.28 6.81 10.31
N ARG A 136 -17.15 6.94 11.33
CA ARG A 136 -18.18 5.92 11.72
C ARG A 136 -19.30 5.64 10.73
N GLN A 137 -19.56 6.56 9.80
CA GLN A 137 -20.77 6.55 8.97
C GLN A 137 -20.53 6.07 7.53
N THR A 138 -19.29 5.98 7.08
CA THR A 138 -18.94 5.46 5.75
C THR A 138 -18.71 3.95 5.81
N ALA A 139 -19.81 3.18 5.72
CA ALA A 139 -19.83 1.71 5.71
C ALA A 139 -19.19 1.04 4.48
N GLY A 140 -18.25 1.71 3.80
CA GLY A 140 -17.57 1.22 2.59
C GLY A 140 -16.05 1.23 2.66
N CYS A 141 -15.47 1.67 3.78
CA CYS A 141 -14.01 1.75 3.92
C CYS A 141 -13.45 0.43 4.45
N ALA A 142 -12.93 -0.33 3.48
CA ALA A 142 -12.03 -1.47 3.54
C ALA A 142 -11.48 -1.78 4.94
N GLU A 143 -11.77 -2.99 5.42
CA GLU A 143 -10.99 -3.60 6.50
C GLU A 143 -9.51 -3.65 6.07
N LEU A 144 -8.57 -3.72 7.03
CA LEU A 144 -7.14 -3.73 6.69
C LEU A 144 -6.78 -4.82 5.67
N GLY A 145 -7.49 -5.95 5.67
CA GLY A 145 -7.34 -7.03 4.69
C GLY A 145 -7.82 -6.68 3.27
N ASP A 146 -8.75 -5.74 3.12
CA ASP A 146 -9.30 -5.33 1.83
C ASP A 146 -8.42 -4.33 1.08
N VAL A 147 -7.64 -3.52 1.81
CA VAL A 147 -6.78 -2.49 1.21
C VAL A 147 -5.71 -3.10 0.30
N PRO A 148 -4.93 -4.13 0.71
CA PRO A 148 -3.99 -4.82 -0.18
C PRO A 148 -4.66 -5.51 -1.37
N ARG A 149 -5.87 -6.05 -1.20
CA ARG A 149 -6.64 -6.66 -2.29
C ARG A 149 -7.04 -5.64 -3.34
N LEU A 150 -7.49 -4.46 -2.90
CA LEU A 150 -7.86 -3.38 -3.81
C LEU A 150 -6.62 -2.85 -4.54
N ALA A 151 -5.50 -2.67 -3.84
CA ALA A 151 -4.23 -2.30 -4.48
C ALA A 151 -3.78 -3.35 -5.52
N LEU A 152 -3.95 -4.65 -5.23
CA LEU A 152 -3.69 -5.73 -6.17
C LEU A 152 -4.57 -5.62 -7.43
N ARG A 153 -5.87 -5.30 -7.28
CA ARG A 153 -6.77 -5.10 -8.42
C ARG A 153 -6.32 -3.93 -9.30
N HIS A 154 -5.90 -2.81 -8.72
CA HIS A 154 -5.36 -1.68 -9.48
C HIS A 154 -4.08 -2.04 -10.23
N VAL A 155 -3.15 -2.78 -9.61
CA VAL A 155 -1.95 -3.26 -10.32
C VAL A 155 -2.30 -4.23 -11.45
N ALA A 156 -3.26 -5.14 -11.24
CA ALA A 156 -3.74 -6.03 -12.29
C ALA A 156 -4.41 -5.26 -13.44
N ALA A 157 -5.27 -4.29 -13.12
CA ALA A 157 -5.90 -3.41 -14.11
C ALA A 157 -4.85 -2.64 -14.92
N ALA A 158 -3.82 -2.09 -14.28
CA ALA A 158 -2.70 -1.43 -14.96
C ALA A 158 -2.00 -2.34 -15.99
N ILE A 159 -1.82 -3.63 -15.67
CA ILE A 159 -1.25 -4.63 -16.58
C ILE A 159 -2.18 -4.87 -17.77
N GLU A 160 -3.48 -5.02 -17.52
CA GLU A 160 -4.49 -5.29 -18.56
C GLU A 160 -4.68 -4.10 -19.51
N VAL A 161 -4.82 -2.88 -18.98
CA VAL A 161 -5.09 -1.68 -19.80
C VAL A 161 -3.86 -1.18 -20.54
N GLY A 162 -2.64 -1.50 -20.07
CA GLY A 162 -1.39 -1.03 -20.68
C GLY A 162 -1.23 -1.39 -22.17
N ALA A 163 -1.94 -2.41 -22.65
CA ALA A 163 -1.96 -2.79 -24.06
C ALA A 163 -2.92 -1.95 -24.93
N GLY A 164 -4.00 -1.41 -24.35
CA GLY A 164 -5.07 -0.71 -25.06
C GLY A 164 -5.14 0.81 -24.81
N ASP A 165 -4.89 1.24 -23.57
CA ASP A 165 -4.83 2.65 -23.16
C ASP A 165 -3.67 2.86 -22.18
N ARG A 166 -2.54 3.30 -22.73
CA ARG A 166 -1.32 3.56 -21.94
C ARG A 166 -1.48 4.70 -20.96
N MET A 167 -2.44 5.61 -21.16
CA MET A 167 -2.66 6.76 -20.28
C MET A 167 -3.59 6.45 -19.10
N ALA A 168 -4.26 5.29 -19.10
CA ALA A 168 -5.01 4.79 -17.94
C ALA A 168 -4.10 4.23 -16.84
N VAL A 169 -2.97 3.60 -17.22
CA VAL A 169 -1.97 3.00 -16.31
C VAL A 169 -1.57 3.90 -15.13
N PRO A 170 -1.16 5.17 -15.31
CA PRO A 170 -0.67 5.95 -14.18
C PRO A 170 -1.74 6.27 -13.13
N GLY A 171 -3.02 6.34 -13.50
CA GLY A 171 -4.12 6.47 -12.55
C GLY A 171 -4.25 5.24 -11.67
N GLU A 172 -4.24 4.05 -12.27
CA GLU A 172 -4.28 2.78 -11.54
C GLU A 172 -3.09 2.63 -10.57
N LEU A 173 -1.88 2.97 -11.02
CA LEU A 173 -0.69 2.90 -10.16
C LEU A 173 -0.73 3.94 -9.04
N ALA A 174 -1.23 5.16 -9.30
CA ALA A 174 -1.41 6.18 -8.27
C ALA A 174 -2.40 5.70 -7.20
N SER A 175 -3.51 5.07 -7.59
CA SER A 175 -4.48 4.54 -6.64
C SER A 175 -3.93 3.39 -5.81
N ALA A 176 -3.18 2.47 -6.43
CA ALA A 176 -2.47 1.42 -5.69
C ALA A 176 -1.49 2.00 -4.64
N LEU A 177 -0.72 3.03 -5.00
CA LEU A 177 0.20 3.71 -4.08
C LEU A 177 -0.56 4.43 -2.94
N GLY A 178 -1.67 5.08 -3.27
CA GLY A 178 -2.54 5.75 -2.30
C GLY A 178 -3.13 4.79 -1.27
N LEU A 179 -3.50 3.58 -1.70
CA LEU A 179 -4.01 2.53 -0.80
C LEU A 179 -2.92 1.93 0.10
N LEU A 180 -1.71 1.72 -0.43
CA LEU A 180 -0.62 1.07 0.31
C LEU A 180 0.06 2.01 1.31
N THR A 181 0.08 3.32 1.05
CA THR A 181 0.74 4.29 1.93
C THR A 181 0.17 4.29 3.37
N PRO A 182 -1.15 4.31 3.58
CA PRO A 182 -1.77 4.15 4.91
C PRO A 182 -1.39 2.84 5.61
N VAL A 183 -1.26 1.73 4.88
CA VAL A 183 -0.88 0.42 5.46
C VAL A 183 0.55 0.47 6.00
N TYR A 184 1.47 1.10 5.26
CA TYR A 184 2.83 1.33 5.72
C TYR A 184 2.87 2.21 6.97
N LEU A 185 2.14 3.32 6.97
CA LEU A 185 2.08 4.25 8.11
C LEU A 185 1.48 3.59 9.34
N LEU A 186 0.41 2.81 9.18
CA LEU A 186 -0.20 2.02 10.26
C LEU A 186 0.82 1.06 10.89
N ALA A 187 1.49 0.27 10.06
CA ALA A 187 2.45 -0.71 10.54
C ALA A 187 3.66 -0.05 11.22
N THR A 188 3.99 1.19 10.84
CA THR A 188 5.04 1.99 11.48
C THR A 188 4.58 2.48 12.84
N GLU A 189 3.40 3.09 12.92
CA GLU A 189 2.81 3.58 14.17
C GLU A 189 2.61 2.44 15.20
N MET A 190 2.24 1.24 14.76
CA MET A 190 2.06 0.09 15.65
C MET A 190 3.36 -0.55 16.14
N LEU A 191 4.52 -0.17 15.58
CA LEU A 191 5.84 -0.68 15.99
C LEU A 191 6.56 0.26 16.95
N ASP A 192 6.15 1.52 17.03
CA ASP A 192 6.71 2.57 17.89
C ASP A 192 6.02 2.58 19.28
#